data_AF-A0A7K4MQG5-F1
#
_entry.id   AF-A0A7K4MQG5-F1
#
_cell.length_a   1.000
_cell.length_b   1.000
_cell.length_c   1.000
_cell.angle_alpha   90.00
_cell.angle_beta   90.00
_cell.angle_gamma   90.00
#
_symmetry.space_group_name_H-M   'P 1'
#
loop_
_entity.id
_entity.type
_entity.pdbx_description
1 polymer ?
#
loop_
_entity_poly.entity_id
_entity_poly.type
_entity_poly.pdbx_seq_one_letter_code
_entity_poly.pdbx_strand_id
1 'polypeptide(L)'
;MNYNTYLIFILSSICLLFADPPDWEDDPGVYEFTATISGGIVLNEGEQMGDDGDMFAAFDADGNVRGVGLMFFPPFGPYQGTPVFEVQLRSNDAGDLLSFKYYDASEDAILDVVETYEFVINDILGDVINPISFNIGSASGENQPDWEDDPGAYEFTATISGGIVLDESGDQMGDDGDMFAAFDENGSV
;
A
#
# COMPACT_ATOMS: atom_id res chain seq x y z
N MET A 1 38.50 4.84 -54.00
CA MET A 1 38.69 4.86 -52.53
C MET A 1 37.33 4.57 -51.93
N ASN A 2 37.12 3.36 -51.42
CA ASN A 2 35.83 2.95 -50.87
C ASN A 2 35.87 3.18 -49.35
N TYR A 3 34.96 4.00 -48.85
CA TYR A 3 34.79 4.21 -47.41
C TYR A 3 33.75 3.21 -46.90
N ASN A 4 34.21 2.25 -46.11
CA ASN A 4 33.31 1.35 -45.37
C ASN A 4 32.79 2.10 -44.15
N THR A 5 31.47 2.32 -44.09
CA THR A 5 30.82 2.91 -42.91
C THR A 5 30.43 1.76 -41.99
N TYR A 6 31.02 1.71 -40.79
CA TYR A 6 30.68 0.73 -39.76
C TYR A 6 29.65 1.35 -38.81
N LEU A 7 28.43 0.81 -38.78
CA LEU A 7 27.40 1.16 -37.82
C LEU A 7 27.55 0.24 -36.60
N ILE A 8 28.01 0.79 -35.48
CA ILE A 8 28.11 0.09 -34.20
C ILE A 8 26.83 0.34 -33.42
N PHE A 9 26.01 -0.70 -33.23
CA PHE A 9 24.95 -0.70 -32.23
C PHE A 9 25.56 -1.03 -30.87
N ILE A 10 25.72 -0.02 -30.01
CA ILE A 10 26.00 -0.24 -28.59
C ILE A 10 24.66 -0.56 -27.93
N LEU A 11 24.35 -1.85 -27.81
CA LEU A 11 23.29 -2.30 -26.92
C LEU A 11 23.85 -2.21 -25.49
N SER A 12 23.77 -1.01 -24.92
CA SER A 12 24.00 -0.79 -23.49
C SER A 12 22.93 -1.59 -22.77
N SER A 13 23.30 -2.74 -22.20
CA SER A 13 22.46 -3.45 -21.25
C SER A 13 22.12 -2.49 -20.11
N ILE A 14 20.96 -1.86 -20.19
CA ILE A 14 20.30 -1.27 -19.02
C ILE A 14 19.89 -2.50 -18.21
N CYS A 15 20.72 -2.86 -17.22
CA CYS A 15 20.23 -3.69 -16.13
C CYS A 15 19.21 -2.81 -15.40
N LEU A 16 17.93 -3.12 -15.56
CA LEU A 16 16.91 -2.65 -14.62
C LEU A 16 17.28 -3.28 -13.28
N LEU A 17 17.88 -2.48 -12.39
CA LEU A 17 18.11 -2.84 -11.01
C LEU A 17 16.75 -2.65 -10.32
N PHE A 18 15.99 -3.73 -10.18
CA PHE A 18 14.95 -3.79 -9.17
C PHE A 18 15.64 -3.76 -7.81
N ALA A 19 15.09 -3.02 -6.85
CA ALA A 19 15.54 -3.06 -5.47
C ALA A 19 15.37 -4.49 -4.92
N ASP A 20 16.13 -4.80 -3.87
CA ASP A 20 15.92 -6.07 -3.17
C ASP A 20 14.56 -6.00 -2.45
N PRO A 21 13.78 -7.10 -2.43
CA PRO A 21 12.53 -7.15 -1.68
C PRO A 21 12.72 -6.74 -0.22
N PRO A 22 11.70 -6.19 0.44
CA PRO A 22 11.83 -5.75 1.82
C PRO A 22 12.22 -6.92 2.73
N ASP A 23 13.17 -6.69 3.62
CA ASP A 23 13.63 -7.66 4.61
C ASP A 23 12.67 -7.69 5.82
N TRP A 24 11.39 -7.94 5.55
CA TRP A 24 10.38 -8.10 6.61
C TRP A 24 10.55 -9.48 7.25
N GLU A 25 11.08 -9.47 8.48
CA GLU A 25 11.29 -10.69 9.27
C GLU A 25 10.44 -10.66 10.55
N ASP A 26 9.74 -11.76 10.80
CA ASP A 26 8.98 -11.98 12.02
C ASP A 26 9.92 -12.52 13.11
N ASP A 27 9.99 -11.84 14.27
CA ASP A 27 10.75 -12.29 15.44
C ASP A 27 9.79 -12.75 16.56
N PRO A 28 9.52 -14.06 16.69
CA PRO A 28 8.65 -14.57 17.72
C PRO A 28 9.22 -14.44 19.14
N GLY A 29 10.52 -14.22 19.30
CA GLY A 29 11.20 -14.27 20.60
C GLY A 29 11.00 -13.03 21.46
N VAL A 30 10.56 -11.92 20.86
CA VAL A 30 10.44 -10.61 21.53
C VAL A 30 9.01 -10.26 21.98
N TYR A 31 8.04 -11.13 21.66
CA TYR A 31 6.63 -10.93 21.98
C TYR A 31 6.02 -12.12 22.74
N GLU A 32 5.17 -11.82 23.74
CA GLU A 32 4.53 -12.83 24.59
C GLU A 32 3.23 -13.39 24.00
N PHE A 33 2.43 -12.54 23.35
CA PHE A 33 1.07 -12.86 22.92
C PHE A 33 0.95 -12.94 21.41
N THR A 34 -0.03 -13.71 20.95
CA THR A 34 -0.32 -13.91 19.54
C THR A 34 -1.79 -13.69 19.20
N ALA A 35 -2.04 -13.36 17.95
CA ALA A 35 -3.34 -13.43 17.27
C ALA A 35 -3.11 -14.01 15.86
N THR A 36 -4.17 -14.46 15.19
CA THR A 36 -4.05 -15.13 13.89
C THR A 36 -4.98 -14.50 12.87
N ILE A 37 -4.47 -14.07 11.73
CA ILE A 37 -5.26 -13.91 10.52
C ILE A 37 -5.27 -15.25 9.82
N SER A 38 -6.38 -15.98 9.89
CA SER A 38 -6.53 -17.30 9.25
C SER A 38 -6.95 -17.20 7.78
N GLY A 39 -7.41 -16.04 7.34
CA GLY A 39 -7.64 -15.75 5.94
C GLY A 39 -7.76 -14.25 5.70
N GLY A 40 -6.73 -13.66 5.10
CA GLY A 40 -6.71 -12.29 4.60
C GLY A 40 -6.63 -12.26 3.08
N ILE A 41 -7.38 -11.37 2.44
CA ILE A 41 -7.21 -11.03 1.02
C ILE A 41 -6.82 -9.57 0.89
N VAL A 42 -5.88 -9.27 0.02
CA VAL A 42 -5.47 -7.91 -0.29
C VAL A 42 -6.16 -7.47 -1.57
N LEU A 43 -6.76 -6.28 -1.56
CA LEU A 43 -7.55 -5.74 -2.65
C LEU A 43 -6.97 -4.39 -3.08
N ASN A 44 -6.81 -4.17 -4.38
CA ASN A 44 -6.57 -2.86 -4.97
C ASN A 44 -7.77 -2.51 -5.85
N GLU A 45 -8.46 -1.42 -5.53
CA GLU A 45 -9.72 -1.01 -6.20
C GLU A 45 -10.77 -2.14 -6.31
N GLY A 46 -10.80 -3.05 -5.32
CA GLY A 46 -11.70 -4.21 -5.28
C GLY A 46 -11.25 -5.44 -6.08
N GLU A 47 -10.13 -5.36 -6.80
CA GLU A 47 -9.48 -6.49 -7.44
C GLU A 47 -8.49 -7.14 -6.48
N GLN A 48 -8.53 -8.48 -6.38
CA GLN A 48 -7.68 -9.22 -5.45
C GLN A 48 -6.24 -9.34 -5.97
N MET A 49 -5.29 -8.89 -5.15
CA MET A 49 -3.84 -8.94 -5.43
C MET A 49 -3.20 -10.22 -4.88
N GLY A 50 -2.00 -10.53 -5.38
CA GLY A 50 -1.17 -11.65 -4.93
C GLY A 50 -0.55 -12.41 -6.10
N ASP A 51 0.75 -12.24 -6.30
CA ASP A 51 1.57 -13.05 -7.21
C ASP A 51 2.88 -13.50 -6.54
N ASP A 52 3.66 -14.31 -7.25
CA ASP A 52 4.95 -14.84 -6.77
C ASP A 52 5.92 -13.70 -6.41
N GLY A 53 6.38 -13.72 -5.16
CA GLY A 53 7.27 -12.69 -4.61
C GLY A 53 6.57 -11.60 -3.80
N ASP A 54 5.25 -11.48 -3.89
CA ASP A 54 4.50 -10.50 -3.11
C ASP A 54 4.54 -10.84 -1.62
N MET A 55 4.50 -9.80 -0.78
CA MET A 55 4.54 -9.93 0.67
C MET A 55 3.44 -9.12 1.34
N PHE A 56 2.93 -9.62 2.46
CA PHE A 56 1.98 -8.92 3.31
C PHE A 56 2.49 -8.96 4.75
N ALA A 57 2.56 -7.83 5.44
CA ALA A 57 3.09 -7.78 6.80
C ALA A 57 2.36 -6.77 7.68
N ALA A 58 2.37 -7.04 8.98
CA ALA A 58 1.85 -6.17 10.02
C ALA A 58 2.99 -5.42 10.72
N PHE A 59 2.73 -4.18 11.13
CA PHE A 59 3.70 -3.28 11.76
C PHE A 59 3.08 -2.59 12.97
N ASP A 60 3.91 -2.26 13.96
CA ASP A 60 3.52 -1.31 15.00
C ASP A 60 3.89 0.14 14.64
N ALA A 61 3.55 1.08 15.53
CA ALA A 61 3.78 2.51 15.33
C ALA A 61 5.27 2.90 15.19
N ASP A 62 6.18 2.07 15.70
CA ASP A 62 7.63 2.28 15.58
C ASP A 62 8.20 1.64 14.29
N GLY A 63 7.35 0.97 13.50
CA GLY A 63 7.72 0.30 12.25
C GLY A 63 8.34 -1.08 12.46
N ASN A 64 8.24 -1.67 13.65
CA ASN A 64 8.69 -3.05 13.85
C ASN A 64 7.71 -4.03 13.19
N VAL A 65 8.23 -5.10 12.59
CA VAL A 65 7.40 -6.18 12.04
C VAL A 65 6.73 -6.94 13.19
N ARG A 66 5.41 -7.09 13.10
CA ARG A 66 4.55 -7.77 14.08
C ARG A 66 3.92 -9.04 13.54
N GLY A 67 4.20 -9.37 12.29
CA GLY A 67 3.80 -10.60 11.63
C GLY A 67 4.07 -10.50 10.12
N VAL A 68 4.49 -11.60 9.51
CA VAL A 68 4.67 -11.72 8.06
C VAL A 68 3.71 -12.79 7.56
N GLY A 69 2.98 -12.47 6.49
CA GLY A 69 1.96 -13.32 5.91
C GLY A 69 2.55 -14.43 5.06
N LEU A 70 2.03 -15.64 5.26
CA LEU A 70 2.22 -16.76 4.36
C LEU A 70 1.10 -16.74 3.32
N MET A 71 1.46 -16.49 2.06
CA MET A 71 0.52 -16.63 0.95
C MET A 71 0.29 -18.12 0.63
N PHE A 72 -0.97 -18.50 0.45
CA PHE A 72 -1.37 -19.81 -0.01
C PHE A 72 -2.63 -19.74 -0.88
N PHE A 73 -2.95 -20.85 -1.55
CA PHE A 73 -4.07 -20.94 -2.47
C PHE A 73 -5.06 -21.99 -1.97
N PRO A 74 -6.23 -21.60 -1.42
CA PRO A 74 -7.20 -22.54 -0.89
C PRO A 74 -7.62 -23.59 -1.92
N PRO A 75 -7.72 -24.88 -1.53
CA PRO A 75 -8.11 -25.95 -2.46
C PRO A 75 -9.62 -26.07 -2.68
N PHE A 76 -10.44 -25.25 -2.00
CA PHE A 76 -11.90 -25.20 -2.08
C PHE A 76 -12.42 -23.83 -1.62
N GLY A 77 -13.73 -23.60 -1.79
CA GLY A 77 -14.42 -22.41 -1.31
C GLY A 77 -14.54 -21.30 -2.37
N PRO A 78 -15.12 -20.15 -2.01
CA PRO A 78 -15.27 -19.02 -2.94
C PRO A 78 -13.93 -18.47 -3.45
N TYR A 79 -12.89 -18.56 -2.62
CA TYR A 79 -11.52 -18.12 -2.88
C TYR A 79 -10.60 -19.27 -3.31
N GLN A 80 -11.18 -20.32 -3.93
CA GLN A 80 -10.40 -21.46 -4.41
C GLN A 80 -9.42 -21.00 -5.49
N GLY A 81 -8.13 -21.32 -5.30
CA GLY A 81 -7.08 -20.99 -6.26
C GLY A 81 -6.73 -19.50 -6.35
N THR A 82 -7.25 -18.65 -5.47
CA THR A 82 -6.87 -17.24 -5.34
C THR A 82 -5.87 -17.05 -4.19
N PRO A 83 -5.02 -16.02 -4.21
CA PRO A 83 -4.05 -15.76 -3.14
C PRO A 83 -4.74 -15.36 -1.83
N VAL A 84 -4.47 -16.11 -0.76
CA VAL A 84 -4.95 -15.82 0.61
C VAL A 84 -3.77 -15.82 1.56
N PHE A 85 -3.74 -14.89 2.50
CA PHE A 85 -2.68 -14.78 3.49
C PHE A 85 -3.12 -15.34 4.85
N GLU A 86 -2.26 -16.16 5.44
CA GLU A 86 -2.29 -16.49 6.87
C GLU A 86 -1.20 -15.69 7.57
N VAL A 87 -1.51 -15.01 8.68
CA VAL A 87 -0.54 -14.19 9.42
C VAL A 87 -0.60 -14.54 10.90
N GLN A 88 0.54 -14.88 11.49
CA GLN A 88 0.70 -14.82 12.95
C GLN A 88 1.06 -13.40 13.35
N LEU A 89 0.16 -12.76 14.09
CA LEU A 89 0.34 -11.44 14.68
C LEU A 89 0.88 -11.57 16.10
N ARG A 90 1.69 -10.61 16.53
CA ARG A 90 2.36 -10.65 17.83
C ARG A 90 2.24 -9.35 18.61
N SER A 91 2.20 -9.46 19.94
CA SER A 91 2.19 -8.33 20.85
C SER A 91 2.66 -8.65 22.26
N ASN A 92 3.02 -7.62 23.01
CA ASN A 92 3.21 -7.69 24.47
C ASN A 92 2.03 -7.08 25.24
N ASP A 93 1.12 -6.37 24.56
CA ASP A 93 -0.02 -5.71 25.17
C ASP A 93 -1.29 -5.90 24.32
N ALA A 94 -2.42 -6.09 24.98
CA ALA A 94 -3.73 -6.01 24.33
C ALA A 94 -4.06 -4.54 24.05
N GLY A 95 -4.66 -4.26 22.89
CA GLY A 95 -4.99 -2.90 22.45
C GLY A 95 -3.91 -2.25 21.59
N ASP A 96 -2.77 -2.90 21.36
CA ASP A 96 -1.75 -2.42 20.42
C ASP A 96 -2.36 -2.25 19.03
N LEU A 97 -2.22 -1.05 18.45
CA LEU A 97 -2.70 -0.80 17.10
C LEU A 97 -1.64 -1.23 16.08
N LEU A 98 -2.02 -2.18 15.22
CA LEU A 98 -1.20 -2.66 14.12
C LEU A 98 -1.69 -2.07 12.79
N SER A 99 -0.75 -1.62 11.96
CA SER A 99 -0.97 -1.26 10.56
C SER A 99 -0.43 -2.34 9.64
N PHE A 100 -0.83 -2.35 8.38
CA PHE A 100 -0.37 -3.35 7.42
C PHE A 100 0.28 -2.69 6.20
N LYS A 101 1.19 -3.42 5.57
CA LYS A 101 1.77 -3.05 4.27
C LYS A 101 1.79 -4.27 3.36
N TYR A 102 1.71 -3.99 2.07
CA TYR A 102 1.83 -4.96 1.00
C TYR A 102 3.03 -4.62 0.13
N TYR A 103 3.81 -5.60 -0.29
CA TYR A 103 4.87 -5.43 -1.27
C TYR A 103 4.45 -6.12 -2.55
N ASP A 104 4.37 -5.35 -3.63
CA ASP A 104 4.14 -5.83 -4.99
C ASP A 104 5.50 -6.07 -5.66
N ALA A 105 5.85 -7.32 -5.89
CA ALA A 105 7.13 -7.70 -6.48
C ALA A 105 7.21 -7.40 -7.98
N SER A 106 6.06 -7.27 -8.66
CA SER A 106 6.00 -6.94 -10.08
C SER A 106 6.29 -5.47 -10.34
N GLU A 107 5.90 -4.60 -9.40
CA GLU A 107 6.13 -3.16 -9.44
C GLU A 107 7.32 -2.71 -8.57
N ASP A 108 7.86 -3.59 -7.73
CA ASP A 108 8.92 -3.29 -6.76
C ASP A 108 8.51 -2.12 -5.84
N ALA A 109 7.29 -2.21 -5.32
CA ALA A 109 6.62 -1.14 -4.59
C ALA A 109 6.04 -1.63 -3.26
N ILE A 110 6.21 -0.82 -2.22
CA ILE A 110 5.55 -1.01 -0.93
C ILE A 110 4.29 -0.14 -0.91
N LEU A 111 3.15 -0.78 -0.75
CA LEU A 111 1.83 -0.18 -0.71
C LEU A 111 1.29 -0.19 0.72
N ASP A 112 0.71 0.94 1.14
CA ASP A 112 0.02 1.03 2.43
C ASP A 112 -1.35 0.39 2.38
N VAL A 113 -1.77 -0.22 3.48
CA VAL A 113 -3.09 -0.84 3.63
C VAL A 113 -3.94 0.03 4.56
N VAL A 114 -5.21 0.26 4.18
CA VAL A 114 -6.14 1.15 4.89
C VAL A 114 -6.48 0.62 6.28
N GLU A 115 -6.73 -0.69 6.38
CA GLU A 115 -7.17 -1.29 7.62
C GLU A 115 -6.07 -1.29 8.68
N THR A 116 -6.51 -1.07 9.92
CA THR A 116 -5.69 -1.26 11.12
C THR A 116 -6.35 -2.30 12.01
N TYR A 117 -5.57 -2.97 12.85
CA TYR A 117 -6.07 -3.96 13.79
C TYR A 117 -5.66 -3.61 15.22
N GLU A 118 -6.64 -3.44 16.10
CA GLU A 118 -6.40 -3.34 17.55
C GLU A 118 -6.20 -4.74 18.12
N PHE A 119 -5.00 -5.02 18.64
CA PHE A 119 -4.57 -6.36 18.99
C PHE A 119 -5.38 -6.97 20.14
N VAL A 120 -5.98 -8.13 19.88
CA VAL A 120 -6.68 -8.93 20.90
C VAL A 120 -5.95 -10.26 21.09
N ILE A 121 -5.60 -10.58 22.33
CA ILE A 121 -4.84 -11.79 22.67
C ILE A 121 -5.63 -13.05 22.29
N ASN A 122 -4.98 -13.95 21.56
CA ASN A 122 -5.50 -15.22 21.01
C ASN A 122 -6.69 -15.07 20.04
N ASP A 123 -6.86 -13.91 19.43
CA ASP A 123 -7.93 -13.66 18.47
C ASP A 123 -7.68 -14.38 17.13
N ILE A 124 -8.75 -14.66 16.40
CA ILE A 124 -8.72 -15.30 15.09
C ILE A 124 -9.57 -14.49 14.11
N LEU A 125 -8.93 -14.02 13.06
CA LEU A 125 -9.45 -13.09 12.06
C LEU A 125 -9.65 -13.80 10.72
N GLY A 126 -10.91 -13.82 10.26
CA GLY A 126 -11.30 -14.39 8.97
C GLY A 126 -11.09 -15.90 8.86
N ASP A 127 -11.46 -16.45 7.71
CA ASP A 127 -11.15 -17.81 7.31
C ASP A 127 -11.14 -17.94 5.79
N VAL A 128 -10.81 -19.12 5.26
CA VAL A 128 -10.74 -19.37 3.79
C VAL A 128 -12.10 -19.33 3.08
N ILE A 129 -13.22 -19.31 3.81
CA ILE A 129 -14.59 -19.18 3.29
C ILE A 129 -15.04 -17.72 3.36
N ASN A 130 -14.75 -17.03 4.46
CA ASN A 130 -15.07 -15.62 4.73
C ASN A 130 -13.79 -14.89 5.20
N PRO A 131 -12.89 -14.53 4.27
CA PRO A 131 -11.65 -13.85 4.62
C PRO A 131 -11.92 -12.40 5.05
N ILE A 132 -10.96 -11.83 5.79
CA ILE A 132 -10.90 -10.39 5.99
C ILE A 132 -10.30 -9.73 4.75
N SER A 133 -10.92 -8.64 4.32
CA SER A 133 -10.41 -7.82 3.22
C SER A 133 -9.50 -6.72 3.75
N PHE A 134 -8.35 -6.58 3.12
CA PHE A 134 -7.36 -5.52 3.34
C PHE A 134 -7.26 -4.73 2.04
N ASN A 135 -7.58 -3.45 2.08
CA ASN A 135 -7.59 -2.60 0.91
C ASN A 135 -6.26 -1.84 0.86
N ILE A 136 -5.60 -1.87 -0.30
CA ILE A 136 -4.54 -0.94 -0.61
C ILE A 136 -5.13 0.47 -0.48
N GLY A 137 -4.52 1.29 0.38
CA GLY A 137 -4.83 2.70 0.41
C GLY A 137 -4.47 3.27 -0.94
N SER A 138 -5.30 4.16 -1.48
CA SER A 138 -4.89 5.00 -2.62
C SER A 138 -3.50 5.50 -2.28
N ALA A 139 -2.50 5.01 -3.02
CA ALA A 139 -1.13 5.42 -2.80
C ALA A 139 -1.19 6.92 -2.67
N SER A 140 -0.71 7.46 -1.55
CA SER A 140 -0.41 8.88 -1.52
C SER A 140 0.62 9.06 -2.61
N GLY A 141 0.13 9.34 -3.83
CA GLY A 141 0.81 8.95 -5.05
C GLY A 141 2.24 9.46 -4.99
N GLU A 142 3.18 8.73 -5.58
CA GLU A 142 4.58 9.15 -5.72
C GLU A 142 4.76 10.51 -6.45
N ASN A 143 3.68 11.23 -6.73
CA ASN A 143 3.62 12.59 -7.25
C ASN A 143 2.50 13.43 -6.60
N GLN A 144 2.10 13.14 -5.35
CA GLN A 144 1.23 14.07 -4.63
C GLN A 144 2.01 15.38 -4.39
N PRO A 145 1.37 16.52 -4.64
CA PRO A 145 2.02 17.78 -4.37
C PRO A 145 2.27 17.94 -2.86
N ASP A 146 3.44 18.45 -2.49
CA ASP A 146 3.81 18.80 -1.11
C ASP A 146 3.14 20.12 -0.67
N TRP A 147 1.81 20.18 -0.81
CA TRP A 147 0.99 21.35 -0.50
C TRP A 147 0.68 21.40 0.99
N GLU A 148 1.28 22.35 1.70
CA GLU A 148 1.04 22.61 3.12
C GLU A 148 0.43 24.01 3.30
N ASP A 149 -0.73 24.09 3.95
CA ASP A 149 -1.37 25.35 4.34
C ASP A 149 -0.68 25.93 5.59
N ASP A 150 -0.36 27.23 5.57
CA ASP A 150 0.03 27.99 6.77
C ASP A 150 -1.10 28.96 7.17
N PRO A 151 -2.08 28.51 7.97
CA PRO A 151 -3.17 29.37 8.43
C PRO A 151 -2.68 30.60 9.20
N GLY A 152 -1.46 30.58 9.74
CA GLY A 152 -0.86 31.68 10.49
C GLY A 152 -0.38 32.83 9.61
N ALA A 153 -0.22 32.62 8.30
CA ALA A 153 0.23 33.63 7.34
C ALA A 153 -0.89 34.60 6.92
N TYR A 154 -2.16 34.27 7.17
CA TYR A 154 -3.31 34.99 6.61
C TYR A 154 -4.15 35.71 7.69
N GLU A 155 -4.49 36.98 7.45
CA GLU A 155 -5.34 37.80 8.36
C GLU A 155 -6.84 37.46 8.24
N PHE A 156 -7.27 37.02 7.06
CA PHE A 156 -8.67 36.78 6.73
C PHE A 156 -8.88 35.34 6.26
N THR A 157 -10.00 34.75 6.65
CA THR A 157 -10.40 33.40 6.22
C THR A 157 -11.55 33.46 5.24
N ALA A 158 -11.52 32.56 4.26
CA ALA A 158 -12.63 32.28 3.35
C ALA A 158 -12.90 30.78 3.33
N THR A 159 -14.13 30.37 3.04
CA THR A 159 -14.53 28.97 2.99
C THR A 159 -15.18 28.66 1.65
N ILE A 160 -14.70 27.61 0.99
CA ILE A 160 -15.33 27.02 -0.19
C ILE A 160 -16.06 25.75 0.27
N SER A 161 -17.38 25.72 0.08
CA SER A 161 -18.20 24.55 0.42
C SER A 161 -18.39 23.69 -0.84
N GLY A 162 -17.31 23.04 -1.27
CA GLY A 162 -17.29 22.13 -2.42
C GLY A 162 -16.78 22.78 -3.71
N GLY A 163 -15.98 22.03 -4.45
CA GLY A 163 -15.50 22.35 -5.80
C GLY A 163 -15.77 21.17 -6.72
N ILE A 164 -16.17 21.45 -7.96
CA ILE A 164 -16.27 20.46 -9.02
C ILE A 164 -15.30 20.91 -10.11
N VAL A 165 -14.34 20.05 -10.45
CA VAL A 165 -13.42 20.26 -11.57
C VAL A 165 -14.01 19.57 -12.80
N LEU A 166 -14.18 20.33 -13.88
CA LEU A 166 -14.71 19.83 -15.16
C LEU A 166 -13.66 20.00 -16.25
N ASP A 167 -13.68 19.11 -17.23
CA ASP A 167 -12.88 19.24 -18.45
C ASP A 167 -13.49 20.27 -19.44
N GLU A 168 -12.88 20.41 -20.62
CA GLU A 168 -13.40 21.31 -21.67
C GLU A 168 -14.74 20.86 -22.28
N SER A 169 -15.12 19.60 -22.09
CA SER A 169 -16.38 19.00 -22.53
C SER A 169 -17.50 19.15 -21.50
N GLY A 170 -17.15 19.49 -20.25
CA GLY A 170 -18.06 19.62 -19.12
C GLY A 170 -18.21 18.36 -18.27
N ASP A 171 -17.32 17.39 -18.44
CA ASP A 171 -17.29 16.14 -17.69
C ASP A 171 -16.49 16.30 -16.39
N GLN A 172 -16.96 15.72 -15.28
CA GLN A 172 -16.27 15.78 -13.99
C GLN A 172 -14.94 15.04 -14.06
N MET A 173 -13.88 15.69 -13.55
CA MET A 173 -12.52 15.17 -13.53
C MET A 173 -12.04 14.65 -12.17
N GLY A 174 -12.80 14.87 -11.10
CA GLY A 174 -12.38 14.48 -9.75
C GLY A 174 -12.70 13.01 -9.44
N ASP A 175 -11.68 12.24 -9.05
CA ASP A 175 -11.73 10.84 -8.62
C ASP A 175 -11.22 10.67 -7.16
N ASP A 176 -11.23 9.43 -6.63
CA ASP A 176 -10.69 9.15 -5.30
C ASP A 176 -9.18 9.37 -5.26
N GLY A 177 -8.69 10.05 -4.21
CA GLY A 177 -7.29 10.44 -4.09
C GLY A 177 -6.89 11.78 -4.75
N ASP A 178 -7.80 12.43 -5.49
CA ASP A 178 -7.53 13.76 -6.04
C ASP A 178 -7.51 14.86 -4.95
N MET A 179 -6.59 15.81 -5.11
CA MET A 179 -6.45 16.97 -4.22
C MET A 179 -6.95 18.25 -4.89
N PHE A 180 -7.69 19.06 -4.13
CA PHE A 180 -8.15 20.39 -4.55
C PHE A 180 -7.64 21.44 -3.56
N ALA A 181 -6.87 22.40 -4.05
CA ALA A 181 -6.29 23.48 -3.26
C ALA A 181 -6.49 24.84 -3.95
N ALA A 182 -6.50 25.91 -3.15
CA ALA A 182 -6.40 27.28 -3.63
C ALA A 182 -4.93 27.71 -3.51
N PHE A 183 -4.48 28.61 -4.39
CA PHE A 183 -3.12 29.14 -4.35
C PHE A 183 -3.15 30.66 -4.35
N ASP A 184 -2.18 31.26 -3.67
CA ASP A 184 -1.89 32.68 -3.78
C ASP A 184 -1.17 33.01 -5.10
N GLU A 185 -0.83 34.29 -5.31
CA GLU A 185 -0.12 34.74 -6.52
C GLU A 185 1.31 34.21 -6.65
N ASN A 186 1.88 33.67 -5.56
CA ASN A 186 3.22 33.09 -5.51
C ASN A 186 3.20 31.56 -5.69
N GLY A 187 2.01 30.94 -5.73
CA GLY A 187 1.85 29.50 -5.82
C GLY A 187 1.95 28.77 -4.49
N SER A 188 1.79 29.48 -3.36
CA SER A 188 1.64 28.89 -2.03
C SER A 188 0.18 28.56 -1.76
N VAL A 189 -0.07 27.47 -1.02
CA VAL A 189 -1.42 27.04 -0.59
C VAL A 189 -1.91 27.88 0.58
#